data_AF-A0A2T5H4H8-F1
#
_entry.id   AF-A0A2T5H4H8-F1
#
_cell.length_a   1.000
_cell.length_b   1.000
_cell.length_c   1.000
_cell.angle_alpha   90.00
_cell.angle_beta   90.00
_cell.angle_gamma   90.00
#
_symmetry.space_group_name_H-M   'P 1'
#
loop_
_entity.id
_entity.type
_entity.pdbx_description
1 polymer ?
#
loop_
_entity_poly.entity_id
_entity_poly.type
_entity_poly.pdbx_seq_one_letter_code
_entity_poly.pdbx_strand_id
1 'polypeptide(L)'
;MPQRKIIPITGNTIPLYTTHYTAPSWLPGGNAQTLYPYFNKPAQLFTYRRERWELDDGDFIDVDWSDGSDESPLVVFFHGLEGGSSSHYILSMINSLKRHHWRCAVIHFRGCSGEPNRLSRAYHAGDSSEIDWMLRRITTQAQTTGATQPVYVMGVSLGGNALLKWLGEQGERAKELVAGVAAVSVPLDLAAAGAALDKGFNQVYTRHFLDTLKDKAFDKLQQFPGLFDAQALKKCASIYDFDNIVTAPLHGFRDTDDYWRQSSSKQWLPHVQVPTLVINARNDPFMPASVLPAQTEVSPMVTLEFPEEGGHAGFMQGPFPGKLSWLPQKILSFFHHQCLHIDSEKARDKSVLHISG
;
A
#
# COMPACT_ATOMS: atom_id res chain seq x y z
N MET A 1 8.24 -39.43 -9.87
CA MET A 1 7.95 -38.02 -9.59
C MET A 1 8.45 -37.19 -10.76
N PRO A 2 7.64 -36.39 -11.46
CA PRO A 2 8.15 -35.60 -12.56
C PRO A 2 8.95 -34.42 -11.99
N GLN A 3 10.20 -34.29 -12.42
CA GLN A 3 11.06 -33.16 -12.13
C GLN A 3 10.37 -31.87 -12.56
N ARG A 4 10.16 -30.94 -11.62
CA ARG A 4 9.72 -29.57 -11.90
C ARG A 4 10.81 -28.87 -12.72
N LYS A 5 10.62 -28.80 -14.04
CA LYS A 5 11.40 -27.90 -14.90
C LYS A 5 10.93 -26.47 -14.62
N ILE A 6 11.79 -25.68 -13.98
CA ILE A 6 11.69 -24.23 -14.01
C ILE A 6 11.96 -23.85 -15.47
N ILE A 7 10.91 -23.49 -16.21
CA ILE A 7 11.04 -22.99 -17.58
C ILE A 7 11.62 -21.57 -17.47
N PRO A 8 12.76 -21.26 -18.13
CA PRO A 8 13.28 -19.90 -18.14
C PRO A 8 12.32 -19.02 -18.93
N ILE A 9 11.79 -17.97 -18.29
CA ILE A 9 11.01 -16.93 -18.96
C ILE A 9 11.96 -16.19 -19.90
N THR A 10 12.03 -16.63 -21.16
CA THR A 10 12.71 -15.90 -22.23
C THR A 10 11.79 -14.79 -22.72
N GLY A 11 12.14 -13.52 -22.43
CA GLY A 11 11.72 -12.40 -23.28
C GLY A 11 10.98 -11.22 -22.64
N ASN A 12 11.41 -10.70 -21.48
CA ASN A 12 11.28 -9.27 -21.17
C ASN A 12 12.25 -8.89 -20.03
N THR A 13 13.49 -8.53 -20.35
CA THR A 13 14.46 -8.14 -19.32
C THR A 13 14.03 -6.81 -18.69
N ILE A 14 13.50 -6.87 -17.47
CA ILE A 14 13.26 -5.67 -16.67
C ILE A 14 14.63 -5.06 -16.34
N PRO A 15 14.92 -3.81 -16.75
CA PRO A 15 16.22 -3.20 -16.49
C PRO A 15 16.40 -2.93 -14.99
N LEU A 16 17.62 -3.11 -14.50
CA LEU A 16 17.99 -2.64 -13.16
C LEU A 16 17.90 -1.11 -13.13
N TYR A 17 17.16 -0.58 -12.15
CA TYR A 17 16.93 0.85 -11.99
C TYR A 17 17.61 1.38 -10.73
N THR A 18 18.77 2.01 -10.91
CA THR A 18 19.58 2.59 -9.83
C THR A 18 19.46 4.11 -9.72
N THR A 19 18.74 4.75 -10.65
CA THR A 19 18.63 6.21 -10.73
C THR A 19 17.87 6.78 -9.52
N HIS A 20 18.51 7.71 -8.81
CA HIS A 20 17.87 8.49 -7.75
C HIS A 20 16.75 9.37 -8.30
N TYR A 21 15.75 9.64 -7.47
CA TYR A 21 14.68 10.57 -7.84
C TYR A 21 15.22 11.99 -7.99
N THR A 22 14.79 12.69 -9.05
CA THR A 22 15.02 14.12 -9.22
C THR A 22 13.69 14.78 -9.58
N ALA A 23 13.23 15.69 -8.72
CA ALA A 23 12.01 16.44 -8.95
C ALA A 23 12.17 17.40 -10.15
N PRO A 24 11.14 17.57 -10.98
CA PRO A 24 11.18 18.51 -12.08
C PRO A 24 11.10 19.95 -11.56
N SER A 25 11.93 20.83 -12.10
CA SER A 25 12.03 22.24 -11.68
C SER A 25 10.73 23.04 -11.84
N TRP A 26 9.84 22.61 -12.73
CA TRP A 26 8.52 23.24 -12.95
C TRP A 26 7.48 22.84 -11.89
N LEU A 27 7.76 21.86 -11.03
CA LEU A 27 6.86 21.38 -9.98
C LEU A 27 7.52 21.50 -8.59
N PRO A 28 7.75 22.73 -8.08
CA PRO A 28 8.46 22.93 -6.82
C PRO A 28 7.58 22.66 -5.59
N GLY A 29 8.18 22.04 -4.57
CA GLY A 29 7.60 21.93 -3.23
C GLY A 29 6.59 20.78 -3.04
N GLY A 30 6.49 20.31 -1.80
CA GLY A 30 5.73 19.10 -1.45
C GLY A 30 4.25 19.15 -1.81
N ASN A 31 3.59 20.31 -1.62
CA ASN A 31 2.17 20.46 -1.90
C ASN A 31 1.86 20.39 -3.41
N ALA A 32 2.63 21.10 -4.25
CA ALA A 32 2.43 21.05 -5.70
C ALA A 32 2.74 19.65 -6.25
N GLN A 33 3.81 19.02 -5.76
CA GLN A 33 4.19 17.65 -6.11
C GLN A 33 3.13 16.62 -5.71
N THR A 34 2.36 16.89 -4.65
CA THR A 34 1.23 16.07 -4.22
C THR A 34 -0.02 16.29 -5.08
N LEU A 35 -0.40 17.55 -5.29
CA LEU A 35 -1.67 17.92 -5.93
C LEU A 35 -1.67 17.72 -7.44
N TYR A 36 -0.57 18.05 -8.12
CA TYR A 36 -0.52 17.97 -9.59
C TYR A 36 -0.82 16.55 -10.12
N PRO A 37 -0.16 15.47 -9.68
CA PRO A 37 -0.45 14.13 -10.19
C PRO A 37 -1.79 13.56 -9.69
N TYR A 38 -2.31 14.05 -8.57
CA TYR A 38 -3.66 13.71 -8.11
C TYR A 38 -4.74 14.18 -9.11
N PHE A 39 -4.60 15.41 -9.63
CA PHE A 39 -5.52 15.97 -10.63
C PHE A 39 -5.19 15.55 -12.07
N ASN A 40 -3.91 15.34 -12.39
CA ASN A 40 -3.42 14.99 -13.73
C ASN A 40 -3.07 13.50 -13.79
N LYS A 41 -4.08 12.65 -13.56
CA LYS A 41 -3.92 11.19 -13.53
C LYS A 41 -3.48 10.66 -14.91
N PRO A 42 -2.64 9.62 -14.96
CA PRO A 42 -2.32 8.95 -16.20
C PRO A 42 -3.57 8.25 -16.76
N ALA A 43 -3.68 8.15 -18.08
CA ALA A 43 -4.75 7.39 -18.72
C ALA A 43 -4.69 5.91 -18.30
N GLN A 44 -5.85 5.29 -18.08
CA GLN A 44 -5.95 3.85 -17.85
C GLN A 44 -5.83 3.11 -19.20
N LEU A 45 -4.77 2.31 -19.37
CA LEU A 45 -4.48 1.62 -20.64
C LEU A 45 -4.90 0.13 -20.61
N PHE A 46 -5.81 -0.22 -19.73
CA PHE A 46 -6.21 -1.59 -19.44
C PHE A 46 -7.66 -1.62 -18.91
N THR A 47 -8.23 -2.81 -18.81
CA THR A 47 -9.57 -3.04 -18.26
C THR A 47 -9.46 -3.78 -16.93
N TYR A 48 -10.33 -3.44 -15.98
CA TYR A 48 -10.49 -4.19 -14.75
C TYR A 48 -11.64 -5.20 -14.87
N ARG A 49 -11.44 -6.38 -14.28
CA ARG A 49 -12.51 -7.31 -13.93
C ARG A 49 -12.72 -7.24 -12.42
N ARG A 50 -13.88 -6.75 -11.99
CA ARG A 50 -14.24 -6.70 -10.57
C ARG A 50 -14.71 -8.06 -10.08
N GLU A 51 -14.26 -8.45 -8.89
CA GLU A 51 -14.67 -9.63 -8.17
C GLU A 51 -15.05 -9.24 -6.74
N ARG A 52 -16.21 -9.71 -6.26
CA ARG A 52 -16.62 -9.53 -4.86
C ARG A 52 -16.20 -10.71 -4.02
N TRP A 53 -15.59 -10.43 -2.89
CA TRP A 53 -15.23 -11.40 -1.87
C TRP A 53 -16.12 -11.23 -0.65
N GLU A 54 -16.94 -12.25 -0.41
CA GLU A 54 -17.68 -12.41 0.83
C GLU A 54 -16.70 -12.73 1.97
N LEU A 55 -16.84 -12.01 3.08
CA LEU A 55 -16.06 -12.16 4.30
C LEU A 55 -16.78 -13.08 5.29
N ASP A 56 -16.02 -13.65 6.23
CA ASP A 56 -16.54 -14.60 7.22
C ASP A 56 -17.55 -13.96 8.20
N ASP A 57 -17.50 -12.63 8.37
CA ASP A 57 -18.44 -11.86 9.20
C ASP A 57 -19.74 -11.49 8.47
N GLY A 58 -19.88 -11.85 7.19
CA GLY A 58 -21.02 -11.53 6.33
C GLY A 58 -20.92 -10.17 5.62
N ASP A 59 -19.80 -9.46 5.76
CA ASP A 59 -19.49 -8.28 4.96
C ASP A 59 -18.82 -8.66 3.63
N PHE A 60 -18.38 -7.67 2.86
CA PHE A 60 -17.66 -7.90 1.61
C PHE A 60 -16.51 -6.91 1.39
N ILE A 61 -15.58 -7.32 0.53
CA ILE A 61 -14.64 -6.43 -0.16
C ILE A 61 -14.65 -6.73 -1.65
N ASP A 62 -14.28 -5.74 -2.47
CA ASP A 62 -14.16 -5.93 -3.91
C ASP A 62 -12.70 -5.84 -4.36
N VAL A 63 -12.37 -6.60 -5.39
CA VAL A 63 -11.05 -6.66 -6.00
C VAL A 63 -11.15 -6.36 -7.49
N ASP A 64 -10.35 -5.40 -7.94
CA ASP A 64 -10.23 -5.06 -9.35
C ASP A 64 -9.00 -5.74 -9.95
N TRP A 65 -9.24 -6.76 -10.77
CA TRP A 65 -8.18 -7.54 -11.43
C TRP A 65 -7.79 -6.94 -12.78
N SER A 66 -6.49 -6.89 -13.06
CA SER A 66 -5.97 -6.72 -14.42
C SER A 66 -5.18 -7.95 -14.82
N ASP A 67 -5.73 -8.69 -15.79
CA ASP A 67 -5.17 -9.96 -16.23
C ASP A 67 -3.80 -9.78 -16.92
N GLY A 68 -2.96 -10.80 -16.83
CA GLY A 68 -1.62 -10.86 -17.41
C GLY A 68 -1.34 -12.28 -17.88
N SER A 69 -0.06 -12.65 -18.04
CA SER A 69 0.30 -14.05 -18.25
C SER A 69 0.21 -14.83 -16.92
N ASP A 70 -0.29 -16.06 -16.96
CA ASP A 70 -0.28 -16.95 -15.80
C ASP A 70 1.14 -17.33 -15.35
N GLU A 71 2.11 -17.20 -16.25
CA GLU A 71 3.53 -17.38 -15.98
C GLU A 71 4.20 -16.14 -15.38
N SER A 72 3.48 -15.03 -15.21
CA SER A 72 4.03 -13.80 -14.65
C SER A 72 3.71 -13.64 -13.16
N PRO A 73 4.54 -12.88 -12.41
CA PRO A 73 4.23 -12.46 -11.05
C PRO A 73 2.87 -11.76 -10.92
N LEU A 74 2.31 -11.83 -9.71
CA LEU A 74 1.12 -11.08 -9.31
C LEU A 74 1.54 -9.91 -8.42
N VAL A 75 1.07 -8.69 -8.71
CA VAL A 75 1.22 -7.52 -7.84
C VAL A 75 -0.13 -7.15 -7.23
N VAL A 76 -0.19 -7.17 -5.91
CA VAL A 76 -1.38 -6.80 -5.12
C VAL A 76 -1.22 -5.36 -4.61
N PHE A 77 -2.26 -4.54 -4.73
CA PHE A 77 -2.24 -3.15 -4.33
C PHE A 77 -3.18 -2.89 -3.15
N PHE A 78 -2.66 -2.18 -2.13
CA PHE A 78 -3.44 -1.56 -1.06
C PHE A 78 -3.36 -0.04 -1.19
N HIS A 79 -4.53 0.58 -1.37
CA HIS A 79 -4.64 2.02 -1.63
C HIS A 79 -4.51 2.86 -0.34
N GLY A 80 -4.30 4.18 -0.51
CA GLY A 80 -4.33 5.14 0.59
C GLY A 80 -5.74 5.43 1.11
N LEU A 81 -5.85 6.29 2.12
CA LEU A 81 -7.14 6.71 2.70
C LEU A 81 -8.09 7.20 1.60
N GLU A 82 -9.31 6.65 1.57
CA GLU A 82 -10.38 6.99 0.61
C GLU A 82 -9.99 6.78 -0.87
N GLY A 83 -8.95 5.97 -1.12
CA GLY A 83 -8.44 5.63 -2.45
C GLY A 83 -9.15 4.43 -3.11
N GLY A 84 -8.57 3.96 -4.22
CA GLY A 84 -9.03 2.79 -4.95
C GLY A 84 -8.28 2.58 -6.26
N SER A 85 -8.82 1.73 -7.14
CA SER A 85 -8.23 1.36 -8.42
C SER A 85 -8.01 2.51 -9.43
N SER A 86 -8.61 3.68 -9.19
CA SER A 86 -8.46 4.91 -9.99
C SER A 86 -7.42 5.90 -9.44
N SER A 87 -6.67 5.55 -8.39
CA SER A 87 -5.59 6.39 -7.86
C SER A 87 -4.43 6.49 -8.84
N HIS A 88 -3.84 7.68 -9.02
CA HIS A 88 -2.84 7.96 -10.06
C HIS A 88 -1.59 7.08 -9.95
N TYR A 89 -1.15 6.76 -8.74
CA TYR A 89 -0.03 5.86 -8.48
C TYR A 89 -0.34 4.41 -8.89
N ILE A 90 -1.56 3.90 -8.64
CA ILE A 90 -1.99 2.57 -9.07
C ILE A 90 -2.07 2.51 -10.60
N LEU A 91 -2.70 3.50 -11.23
CA LEU A 91 -2.81 3.57 -12.70
C LEU A 91 -1.42 3.59 -13.36
N SER A 92 -0.49 4.38 -12.83
CA SER A 92 0.88 4.42 -13.36
C SER A 92 1.62 3.10 -13.20
N MET A 93 1.50 2.46 -12.03
CA MET A 93 2.09 1.15 -11.76
C MET A 93 1.55 0.08 -12.70
N ILE A 94 0.22 -0.07 -12.82
CA ILE A 94 -0.39 -1.10 -13.67
C ILE A 94 -0.07 -0.86 -15.14
N ASN A 95 -0.09 0.40 -15.61
CA ASN A 95 0.36 0.73 -16.98
C ASN A 95 1.79 0.24 -17.25
N SER A 96 2.69 0.31 -16.26
CA SER A 96 4.05 -0.22 -16.40
C SER A 96 4.08 -1.74 -16.37
N LEU A 97 3.37 -2.37 -15.43
CA LEU A 97 3.30 -3.83 -15.26
C LEU A 97 2.72 -4.54 -16.49
N LYS A 98 1.73 -3.93 -17.15
CA LYS A 98 1.13 -4.46 -18.38
C LYS A 98 2.12 -4.60 -19.54
N ARG A 99 3.15 -3.73 -19.62
CA ARG A 99 4.23 -3.85 -20.63
C ARG A 99 5.09 -5.11 -20.45
N HIS A 100 5.04 -5.70 -19.26
CA HIS A 100 5.75 -6.92 -18.91
C HIS A 100 4.81 -8.11 -18.72
N HIS A 101 3.52 -7.97 -19.06
CA HIS A 101 2.49 -9.00 -18.90
C HIS A 101 2.32 -9.49 -17.45
N TRP A 102 2.66 -8.66 -16.45
CA TRP A 102 2.44 -9.00 -15.04
C TRP A 102 0.97 -8.88 -14.68
N ARG A 103 0.51 -9.76 -13.78
CA ARG A 103 -0.86 -9.78 -13.26
C ARG A 103 -0.97 -8.79 -12.12
N CYS A 104 -2.14 -8.15 -11.98
CA CYS A 104 -2.37 -7.14 -10.95
C CYS A 104 -3.73 -7.35 -10.28
N ALA A 105 -3.81 -7.04 -8.99
CA ALA A 105 -5.06 -6.98 -8.25
C ALA A 105 -5.06 -5.75 -7.33
N VAL A 106 -6.07 -4.89 -7.47
CA VAL A 106 -6.29 -3.79 -6.52
C VAL A 106 -7.37 -4.22 -5.56
N ILE A 107 -7.02 -4.36 -4.28
CA ILE A 107 -7.99 -4.70 -3.26
C ILE A 107 -8.55 -3.40 -2.70
N HIS A 108 -9.88 -3.25 -2.75
CA HIS A 108 -10.57 -2.13 -2.13
C HIS A 108 -10.83 -2.45 -0.67
N PHE A 109 -10.40 -1.56 0.23
CA PHE A 109 -10.82 -1.65 1.62
C PHE A 109 -12.34 -1.54 1.75
N ARG A 110 -12.89 -2.00 2.89
CA ARG A 110 -14.34 -1.95 3.15
C ARG A 110 -14.91 -0.56 2.88
N GLY A 111 -15.96 -0.49 2.07
CA GLY A 111 -16.63 0.77 1.73
C GLY A 111 -15.87 1.67 0.75
N CYS A 112 -14.80 1.19 0.12
CA CYS A 112 -14.01 1.95 -0.86
C CYS A 112 -14.21 1.50 -2.32
N SER A 113 -15.08 0.52 -2.59
CA SER A 113 -15.35 0.04 -3.94
C SER A 113 -16.45 0.83 -4.68
N GLY A 114 -17.06 1.83 -4.03
CA GLY A 114 -18.21 2.59 -4.53
C GLY A 114 -19.55 2.12 -3.94
N GLU A 115 -19.54 1.04 -3.17
CA GLU A 115 -20.67 0.58 -2.38
C GLU A 115 -20.28 0.59 -0.89
N PRO A 116 -21.12 1.13 0.01
CA PRO A 116 -20.91 0.99 1.45
C PRO A 116 -20.87 -0.48 1.85
N ASN A 117 -19.94 -0.84 2.73
CA ASN A 117 -19.91 -2.19 3.30
C ASN A 117 -21.15 -2.43 4.19
N ARG A 118 -21.48 -3.69 4.47
CA ARG A 118 -22.75 -4.06 5.11
C ARG A 118 -22.75 -3.85 6.63
N LEU A 119 -21.59 -3.95 7.27
CA LEU A 119 -21.48 -3.91 8.73
C LEU A 119 -21.00 -2.54 9.25
N SER A 120 -21.10 -2.32 10.55
CA SER A 120 -20.64 -1.07 11.18
C SER A 120 -19.13 -0.88 11.14
N ARG A 121 -18.37 -1.97 11.06
CA ARG A 121 -16.90 -1.98 10.96
C ARG A 121 -16.44 -1.17 9.74
N ALA A 122 -15.38 -0.38 9.91
CA ALA A 122 -14.70 0.32 8.82
C ALA A 122 -13.27 -0.22 8.68
N TYR A 123 -12.56 0.17 7.62
CA TYR A 123 -11.12 -0.07 7.55
C TYR A 123 -10.37 1.01 8.33
N HIS A 124 -9.15 0.72 8.80
CA HIS A 124 -8.30 1.68 9.50
C HIS A 124 -6.81 1.43 9.22
N ALA A 125 -5.95 2.37 9.62
CA ALA A 125 -4.52 2.34 9.30
C ALA A 125 -3.73 1.20 9.96
N GLY A 126 -4.33 0.49 10.92
CA GLY A 126 -3.70 -0.57 11.70
C GLY A 126 -4.33 -1.95 11.53
N ASP A 127 -5.20 -2.14 10.53
CA ASP A 127 -6.02 -3.35 10.36
C ASP A 127 -5.24 -4.53 9.77
N SER A 128 -4.24 -4.99 10.52
CA SER A 128 -3.38 -6.10 10.10
C SER A 128 -4.13 -7.42 9.99
N SER A 129 -5.21 -7.61 10.76
CA SER A 129 -6.09 -8.78 10.62
C SER A 129 -6.72 -8.86 9.24
N GLU A 130 -7.25 -7.74 8.73
CA GLU A 130 -7.89 -7.72 7.42
C GLU A 130 -6.83 -7.84 6.30
N ILE A 131 -5.67 -7.19 6.44
CA ILE A 131 -4.54 -7.39 5.52
C ILE A 131 -4.16 -8.88 5.42
N ASP A 132 -4.03 -9.58 6.55
CA ASP A 132 -3.69 -11.01 6.57
C ASP A 132 -4.71 -11.85 5.82
N TRP A 133 -6.00 -11.65 6.11
CA TRP A 133 -7.09 -12.37 5.45
C TRP A 133 -7.07 -12.14 3.93
N MET A 134 -6.92 -10.88 3.50
CA MET A 134 -6.87 -10.50 2.09
C MET A 134 -5.69 -11.15 1.36
N LEU A 135 -4.49 -11.14 1.96
CA LEU A 135 -3.31 -11.74 1.39
C LEU A 135 -3.39 -13.28 1.35
N ARG A 136 -3.94 -13.93 2.38
CA ARG A 136 -4.16 -15.39 2.35
C ARG A 136 -5.14 -15.80 1.27
N ARG A 137 -6.25 -15.08 1.13
CA ARG A 137 -7.25 -15.36 0.11
C ARG A 137 -6.67 -15.23 -1.29
N ILE A 138 -6.01 -14.11 -1.59
CA ILE A 138 -5.50 -13.85 -2.93
C ILE A 138 -4.36 -14.80 -3.33
N THR A 139 -3.48 -15.14 -2.38
CA THR A 139 -2.36 -16.06 -2.62
C THR A 139 -2.88 -17.48 -2.84
N THR A 140 -3.87 -17.92 -2.07
CA THR A 140 -4.55 -19.22 -2.28
C THR A 140 -5.19 -19.27 -3.67
N GLN A 141 -5.93 -18.23 -4.06
CA GLN A 141 -6.55 -18.15 -5.38
C GLN A 141 -5.50 -18.16 -6.50
N ALA A 142 -4.38 -17.42 -6.34
CA ALA A 142 -3.29 -17.41 -7.31
C ALA A 142 -2.58 -18.76 -7.44
N GLN A 143 -2.49 -19.55 -6.36
CA GLN A 143 -1.86 -20.88 -6.37
C GLN A 143 -2.73 -21.95 -7.06
N THR A 144 -4.06 -21.80 -7.04
CA THR A 144 -4.98 -22.78 -7.67
C THR A 144 -4.90 -22.85 -9.19
N THR A 145 -4.32 -21.85 -9.86
CA THR A 145 -4.21 -21.83 -11.33
C THR A 145 -3.00 -22.60 -11.88
N GLY A 146 -2.23 -23.27 -11.01
CA GLY A 146 -1.19 -24.23 -11.41
C GLY A 146 0.22 -23.66 -11.63
N ALA A 147 0.37 -22.33 -11.67
CA ALA A 147 1.67 -21.66 -11.77
C ALA A 147 2.04 -20.97 -10.45
N THR A 148 3.10 -21.43 -9.77
CA THR A 148 3.60 -20.82 -8.53
C THR A 148 4.48 -19.61 -8.83
N GLN A 149 3.86 -18.53 -9.27
CA GLN A 149 4.55 -17.25 -9.48
C GLN A 149 4.60 -16.44 -8.19
N PRO A 150 5.63 -15.62 -7.98
CA PRO A 150 5.76 -14.82 -6.77
C PRO A 150 4.65 -13.78 -6.70
N VAL A 151 4.20 -13.53 -5.47
CA VAL A 151 3.25 -12.46 -5.13
C VAL A 151 4.02 -11.30 -4.52
N TYR A 152 3.92 -10.15 -5.16
CA TYR A 152 4.43 -8.88 -4.67
C TYR A 152 3.29 -8.01 -4.17
N VAL A 153 3.57 -7.15 -3.21
CA VAL A 153 2.55 -6.24 -2.66
C VAL A 153 3.06 -4.82 -2.66
N MET A 154 2.19 -3.89 -3.08
CA MET A 154 2.43 -2.46 -2.97
C MET A 154 1.37 -1.81 -2.11
N GLY A 155 1.79 -1.13 -1.05
CA GLY A 155 0.91 -0.31 -0.21
C GLY A 155 1.26 1.18 -0.36
N VAL A 156 0.26 2.05 -0.43
CA VAL A 156 0.48 3.49 -0.50
C VAL A 156 -0.22 4.20 0.65
N SER A 157 0.46 5.17 1.28
CA SER A 157 -0.08 5.97 2.37
C SER A 157 -0.67 5.07 3.47
N LEU A 158 -1.93 5.27 3.87
CA LEU A 158 -2.61 4.45 4.87
C LEU A 158 -2.51 2.94 4.61
N GLY A 159 -2.72 2.48 3.37
CA GLY A 159 -2.60 1.06 3.02
C GLY A 159 -1.17 0.54 3.15
N GLY A 160 -0.18 1.39 2.91
CA GLY A 160 1.23 1.09 3.20
C GLY A 160 1.52 0.96 4.70
N ASN A 161 0.88 1.77 5.54
CA ASN A 161 1.05 1.67 7.00
C ASN A 161 0.47 0.36 7.53
N ALA A 162 -0.76 0.02 7.14
CA ALA A 162 -1.40 -1.24 7.55
C ALA A 162 -0.57 -2.46 7.08
N LEU A 163 -0.04 -2.40 5.86
CA LEU A 163 0.82 -3.45 5.29
C LEU A 163 2.15 -3.61 6.03
N LEU A 164 2.86 -2.51 6.33
CA LEU A 164 4.13 -2.56 7.05
C LEU A 164 3.95 -3.03 8.50
N LYS A 165 2.86 -2.61 9.15
CA LYS A 165 2.48 -3.14 10.47
C LYS A 165 2.25 -4.65 10.41
N TRP A 166 1.43 -5.13 9.46
CA TRP A 166 1.18 -6.56 9.25
C TRP A 166 2.48 -7.33 9.00
N LEU A 167 3.37 -6.81 8.16
CA LEU A 167 4.67 -7.45 7.86
C LEU A 167 5.51 -7.67 9.11
N GLY A 168 5.62 -6.66 9.99
CA GLY A 168 6.40 -6.78 11.21
C GLY A 168 5.73 -7.67 12.26
N GLU A 169 4.39 -7.67 12.34
CA GLU A 169 3.64 -8.58 13.22
C GLU A 169 3.77 -10.06 12.78
N GLN A 170 3.76 -10.32 11.46
CA GLN A 170 3.91 -11.68 10.94
C GLN A 170 5.36 -12.18 10.93
N GLY A 171 6.34 -11.28 10.80
CA GLY A 171 7.75 -11.63 10.69
C GLY A 171 8.01 -12.66 9.60
N GLU A 172 8.60 -13.81 9.96
CA GLU A 172 8.92 -14.90 9.03
C GLU A 172 7.68 -15.47 8.30
N ARG A 173 6.52 -15.49 8.96
CA ARG A 173 5.29 -16.07 8.38
C ARG A 173 4.81 -15.32 7.14
N ALA A 174 5.17 -14.04 7.00
CA ALA A 174 4.84 -13.27 5.81
C ALA A 174 5.48 -13.85 4.53
N LYS A 175 6.63 -14.55 4.64
CA LYS A 175 7.32 -15.18 3.50
C LYS A 175 6.50 -16.29 2.84
N GLU A 176 5.51 -16.84 3.52
CA GLU A 176 4.59 -17.85 2.97
C GLU A 176 3.63 -17.23 1.95
N LEU A 177 3.37 -15.93 2.05
CA LEU A 177 2.35 -15.23 1.27
C LEU A 177 2.96 -14.28 0.24
N VAL A 178 4.07 -13.61 0.58
CA VAL A 178 4.62 -12.52 -0.23
C VAL A 178 6.14 -12.67 -0.41
N ALA A 179 6.60 -12.44 -1.64
CA ALA A 179 8.02 -12.49 -2.00
C ALA A 179 8.72 -11.15 -1.85
N GLY A 180 7.98 -10.04 -1.86
CA GLY A 180 8.53 -8.69 -1.74
C GLY A 180 7.45 -7.63 -1.59
N VAL A 181 7.78 -6.54 -0.90
CA VAL A 181 6.85 -5.45 -0.60
C VAL A 181 7.44 -4.09 -0.95
N ALA A 182 6.61 -3.21 -1.53
CA ALA A 182 6.93 -1.80 -1.69
C ALA A 182 5.90 -0.94 -0.96
N ALA A 183 6.35 -0.01 -0.14
CA ALA A 183 5.51 0.88 0.64
C ALA A 183 5.86 2.33 0.31
N VAL A 184 4.89 3.13 -0.11
CA VAL A 184 5.13 4.48 -0.67
C VAL A 184 4.35 5.56 0.08
N SER A 185 5.03 6.64 0.44
CA SER A 185 4.47 7.79 1.17
C SER A 185 3.69 7.38 2.41
N VAL A 186 4.22 6.42 3.16
CA VAL A 186 3.55 5.84 4.33
C VAL A 186 3.62 6.79 5.52
N PRO A 187 2.52 7.06 6.25
CA PRO A 187 2.56 7.72 7.55
C PRO A 187 3.07 6.75 8.62
N LEU A 188 4.38 6.48 8.63
CA LEU A 188 5.04 5.53 9.54
C LEU A 188 4.76 5.82 11.02
N ASP A 189 4.60 7.10 11.36
CA ASP A 189 4.16 7.62 12.66
C ASP A 189 2.85 8.38 12.46
N LEU A 190 1.74 7.78 12.87
CA LEU A 190 0.39 8.34 12.67
C LEU A 190 0.18 9.61 13.49
N ALA A 191 0.80 9.72 14.67
CA ALA A 191 0.67 10.91 15.51
C ALA A 191 1.40 12.11 14.92
N ALA A 192 2.61 11.90 14.41
CA ALA A 192 3.35 12.92 13.69
C ALA A 192 2.64 13.33 12.39
N ALA A 193 2.06 12.36 11.68
CA ALA A 193 1.31 12.62 10.45
C ALA A 193 0.03 13.43 10.70
N GLY A 194 -0.76 13.03 11.71
CA GLY A 194 -1.96 13.78 12.13
C GLY A 194 -1.61 15.21 12.53
N ALA A 195 -0.57 15.39 13.35
CA ALA A 195 -0.11 16.71 13.78
C ALA A 195 0.42 17.58 12.62
N ALA A 196 0.93 16.98 11.54
CA ALA A 196 1.34 17.70 10.34
C ALA A 196 0.13 18.12 9.50
N LEU A 197 -0.89 17.26 9.39
CA LEU A 197 -2.11 17.54 8.62
C LEU A 197 -2.94 18.69 9.22
N ASP A 198 -2.93 18.84 10.54
CA ASP A 198 -3.72 19.89 11.22
C ASP A 198 -3.12 21.31 11.11
N LYS A 199 -2.01 21.50 10.37
CA LYS A 199 -1.27 22.78 10.30
C LYS A 199 -1.32 23.44 8.92
N GLY A 200 -1.56 24.75 8.91
CA GLY A 200 -1.34 25.61 7.75
C GLY A 200 -2.09 25.15 6.49
N PHE A 201 -1.38 25.06 5.36
CA PHE A 201 -1.95 24.64 4.08
C PHE A 201 -2.52 23.21 4.12
N ASN A 202 -2.00 22.34 5.00
CA ASN A 202 -2.42 20.94 5.04
C ASN A 202 -3.87 20.75 5.47
N GLN A 203 -4.49 21.75 6.07
CA GLN A 203 -5.93 21.74 6.38
C GLN A 203 -6.80 21.57 5.12
N VAL A 204 -6.29 21.90 3.93
CA VAL A 204 -6.97 21.59 2.67
C VAL A 204 -7.09 20.08 2.47
N TYR A 205 -6.04 19.32 2.78
CA TYR A 205 -6.07 17.84 2.74
C TYR A 205 -7.00 17.29 3.83
N THR A 206 -6.90 17.81 5.06
CA THR A 206 -7.77 17.41 6.18
C THR A 206 -9.24 17.59 5.82
N ARG A 207 -9.64 18.74 5.26
CA ARG A 207 -11.02 18.97 4.82
C ARG A 207 -11.43 17.99 3.73
N HIS A 208 -10.59 17.78 2.71
CA HIS A 208 -10.88 16.84 1.64
C HIS A 208 -11.19 15.42 2.13
N PHE A 209 -10.39 14.89 3.08
CA PHE A 209 -10.64 13.57 3.65
C PHE A 209 -11.84 13.57 4.61
N LEU A 210 -11.97 14.59 5.47
CA LEU A 210 -13.05 14.67 6.42
C LEU A 210 -14.41 14.75 5.75
N ASP A 211 -14.54 15.43 4.62
CA ASP A 211 -15.81 15.53 3.90
C ASP A 211 -16.34 14.12 3.55
N THR A 212 -15.52 13.28 2.89
CA THR A 212 -15.97 11.93 2.50
C THR A 212 -16.11 10.98 3.69
N LEU A 213 -15.23 11.10 4.70
CA LEU A 213 -15.28 10.29 5.91
C LEU A 213 -16.52 10.59 6.76
N LYS A 214 -16.88 11.87 6.90
CA LYS A 214 -18.07 12.28 7.64
C LYS A 214 -19.34 11.83 6.94
N ASP A 215 -19.41 11.94 5.61
CA ASP A 215 -20.54 11.45 4.83
C ASP A 215 -20.77 9.95 5.08
N LYS A 216 -19.71 9.14 4.93
CA LYS A 216 -19.77 7.69 5.23
C LYS A 216 -20.14 7.40 6.69
N ALA A 217 -19.62 8.17 7.64
CA ALA A 217 -19.92 7.98 9.05
C ALA A 217 -21.39 8.33 9.38
N PHE A 218 -21.97 9.36 8.73
CA PHE A 218 -23.39 9.65 8.85
C PHE A 218 -24.27 8.58 8.23
N ASP A 219 -23.90 8.02 7.07
CA ASP A 219 -24.60 6.88 6.48
C ASP A 219 -24.58 5.66 7.41
N LYS A 220 -23.45 5.40 8.07
CA LYS A 220 -23.35 4.33 9.07
C LYS A 220 -24.23 4.59 10.29
N LEU A 221 -24.34 5.82 10.76
CA LEU A 221 -25.25 6.16 11.86
C LEU A 221 -26.72 5.96 11.50
N GLN A 222 -27.10 6.16 10.23
CA GLN A 222 -28.46 5.85 9.78
C GLN A 222 -28.75 4.35 9.82
N GLN A 223 -27.77 3.52 9.41
CA GLN A 223 -27.89 2.07 9.41
C GLN A 223 -27.77 1.46 10.82
N PHE A 224 -26.93 2.06 11.66
CA PHE A 224 -26.60 1.60 13.01
C PHE A 224 -26.75 2.77 14.01
N PRO A 225 -27.98 3.09 14.44
CA PRO A 225 -28.20 4.19 15.38
C PRO A 225 -27.46 3.97 16.71
N GLY A 226 -26.81 5.02 17.21
CA GLY A 226 -26.10 4.99 18.50
C GLY A 226 -24.65 4.47 18.44
N LEU A 227 -24.11 4.26 17.24
CA LEU A 227 -22.72 3.77 17.04
C LEU A 227 -21.66 4.74 17.58
N PHE A 228 -21.89 6.05 17.44
CA PHE A 228 -21.08 7.14 18.00
C PHE A 228 -21.86 8.46 18.03
N ASP A 229 -21.30 9.51 18.63
CA ASP A 229 -21.98 10.80 18.81
C ASP A 229 -22.07 11.59 17.48
N ALA A 230 -23.28 11.64 16.92
CA ALA A 230 -23.59 12.37 15.69
C ALA A 230 -23.37 13.91 15.80
N GLN A 231 -23.58 14.50 16.97
CA GLN A 231 -23.37 15.93 17.19
C GLN A 231 -21.88 16.27 17.29
N ALA A 232 -21.10 15.40 17.93
CA ALA A 232 -19.64 15.50 17.92
C ALA A 232 -19.10 15.35 16.49
N LEU A 233 -19.55 14.33 15.74
CA LEU A 233 -19.14 14.11 14.35
C LEU A 233 -19.44 15.33 13.47
N LYS A 234 -20.60 15.97 13.64
CA LYS A 234 -20.96 17.19 12.88
C LYS A 234 -19.92 18.30 13.08
N LYS A 235 -19.42 18.47 14.31
CA LYS A 235 -18.44 19.50 14.70
C LYS A 235 -16.98 19.09 14.46
N CYS A 236 -16.72 17.83 14.13
CA CYS A 236 -15.39 17.30 13.81
C CYS A 236 -14.71 18.15 12.73
N ALA A 237 -13.48 18.60 13.03
CA ALA A 237 -12.70 19.51 12.20
C ALA A 237 -11.25 19.05 11.95
N SER A 238 -10.81 17.98 12.61
CA SER A 238 -9.48 17.37 12.45
C SER A 238 -9.59 15.86 12.24
N ILE A 239 -8.53 15.25 11.68
CA ILE A 239 -8.43 13.78 11.63
C ILE A 239 -8.34 13.20 13.05
N TYR A 240 -7.69 13.92 13.98
CA TYR A 240 -7.63 13.52 15.38
C TYR A 240 -9.04 13.36 15.99
N ASP A 241 -9.91 14.35 15.78
CA ASP A 241 -11.29 14.31 16.27
C ASP A 241 -12.09 13.17 15.62
N PHE A 242 -11.94 12.99 14.31
CA PHE A 242 -12.64 11.93 13.58
C PHE A 242 -12.23 10.56 14.11
N ASP A 243 -10.93 10.34 14.28
CA ASP A 243 -10.42 9.11 14.85
C ASP A 243 -10.92 8.90 16.29
N ASN A 244 -11.07 9.96 17.08
CA ASN A 244 -11.53 9.83 18.46
C ASN A 244 -13.02 9.49 18.55
N ILE A 245 -13.82 10.08 17.67
CA ILE A 245 -15.29 9.97 17.66
C ILE A 245 -15.74 8.69 16.94
N VAL A 246 -15.03 8.29 15.88
CA VAL A 246 -15.45 7.24 14.96
C VAL A 246 -14.49 6.06 14.99
N THR A 247 -13.24 6.26 14.56
CA THR A 247 -12.29 5.15 14.34
C THR A 247 -11.98 4.38 15.62
N ALA A 248 -11.66 5.07 16.71
CA ALA A 248 -11.30 4.46 17.98
C ALA A 248 -12.43 3.61 18.58
N PRO A 249 -13.65 4.16 18.81
CA PRO A 249 -14.74 3.38 19.38
C PRO A 249 -15.22 2.25 18.48
N LEU A 250 -15.20 2.41 17.15
CA LEU A 250 -15.58 1.35 16.21
C LEU A 250 -14.69 0.11 16.29
N HIS A 251 -13.41 0.30 16.63
CA HIS A 251 -12.41 -0.76 16.60
C HIS A 251 -11.86 -1.12 17.99
N GLY A 252 -12.49 -0.61 19.05
CA GLY A 252 -12.15 -0.95 20.43
C GLY A 252 -10.87 -0.29 20.95
N PHE A 253 -10.38 0.77 20.30
CA PHE A 253 -9.33 1.61 20.87
C PHE A 253 -9.91 2.56 21.91
N ARG A 254 -9.10 2.93 22.91
CA ARG A 254 -9.53 3.84 23.97
C ARG A 254 -9.83 5.25 23.46
N ASP A 255 -8.95 5.76 22.61
CA ASP A 255 -8.94 7.12 22.05
C ASP A 255 -8.01 7.17 20.82
N THR A 256 -7.89 8.33 20.19
CA THR A 256 -7.00 8.55 19.05
C THR A 256 -5.54 8.24 19.36
N ASP A 257 -5.04 8.65 20.53
CA ASP A 257 -3.63 8.44 20.89
C ASP A 257 -3.32 6.95 21.10
N ASP A 258 -4.27 6.19 21.64
CA ASP A 258 -4.22 4.74 21.72
C ASP A 258 -4.23 4.09 20.33
N TYR A 259 -5.16 4.50 19.47
CA TYR A 259 -5.23 4.02 18.09
C TYR A 259 -3.93 4.29 17.31
N TRP A 260 -3.42 5.52 17.32
CA TRP A 260 -2.22 5.93 16.59
C TRP A 260 -0.96 5.24 17.11
N ARG A 261 -0.83 5.08 18.44
CA ARG A 261 0.30 4.35 19.04
C ARG A 261 0.31 2.88 18.62
N GLN A 262 -0.82 2.21 18.65
CA GLN A 262 -0.91 0.79 18.27
C GLN A 262 -0.82 0.56 16.75
N SER A 263 -1.28 1.53 15.97
CA SER A 263 -1.41 1.38 14.51
C SER A 263 -0.21 1.90 13.72
N SER A 264 0.69 2.70 14.33
CA SER A 264 1.89 3.21 13.64
C SER A 264 2.84 2.09 13.24
N SER A 265 3.21 2.03 11.96
CA SER A 265 4.07 0.96 11.42
C SER A 265 5.55 1.11 11.74
N LYS A 266 6.04 2.30 12.13
CA LYS A 266 7.46 2.55 12.41
C LYS A 266 8.05 1.54 13.40
N GLN A 267 7.34 1.23 14.48
CA GLN A 267 7.79 0.30 15.53
C GLN A 267 7.91 -1.16 15.06
N TRP A 268 7.30 -1.50 13.93
CA TRP A 268 7.25 -2.86 13.39
C TRP A 268 8.34 -3.13 12.34
N LEU A 269 8.97 -2.08 11.80
CA LEU A 269 10.05 -2.19 10.81
C LEU A 269 11.28 -3.01 11.24
N PRO A 270 11.71 -3.02 12.53
CA PRO A 270 12.76 -3.92 13.00
C PRO A 270 12.44 -5.41 12.84
N HIS A 271 11.14 -5.77 12.78
CA HIS A 271 10.67 -7.15 12.79
C HIS A 271 10.39 -7.71 11.39
N VAL A 272 10.42 -6.87 10.36
CA VAL A 272 10.15 -7.27 8.97
C VAL A 272 11.16 -8.30 8.49
N GLN A 273 10.68 -9.41 7.92
CA GLN A 273 11.53 -10.48 7.39
C GLN A 273 11.44 -10.67 5.88
N VAL A 274 10.61 -9.91 5.18
CA VAL A 274 10.44 -9.96 3.72
C VAL A 274 11.19 -8.80 3.08
N PRO A 275 11.83 -8.97 1.91
CA PRO A 275 12.43 -7.85 1.17
C PRO A 275 11.43 -6.72 0.99
N THR A 276 11.71 -5.56 1.58
CA THR A 276 10.76 -4.45 1.66
C THR A 276 11.43 -3.15 1.27
N LEU A 277 10.86 -2.44 0.30
CA LEU A 277 11.29 -1.10 -0.10
C LEU A 277 10.32 -0.05 0.49
N VAL A 278 10.82 0.83 1.35
CA VAL A 278 10.03 1.94 1.91
C VAL A 278 10.48 3.25 1.26
N ILE A 279 9.55 3.94 0.59
CA ILE A 279 9.82 5.17 -0.16
C ILE A 279 9.01 6.31 0.45
N ASN A 280 9.68 7.33 0.98
CA ASN A 280 9.04 8.54 1.50
C ASN A 280 9.86 9.77 1.11
N ALA A 281 9.25 10.76 0.45
CA ALA A 281 9.93 12.02 0.19
C ALA A 281 10.12 12.80 1.50
N ARG A 282 11.27 13.47 1.67
CA ARG A 282 11.52 14.30 2.85
C ARG A 282 10.64 15.55 2.88
N ASN A 283 10.19 16.02 1.73
CA ASN A 283 9.25 17.12 1.60
C ASN A 283 7.76 16.69 1.58
N ASP A 284 7.44 15.44 1.93
CA ASP A 284 6.06 14.95 1.99
C ASP A 284 5.25 15.80 2.99
N PRO A 285 4.16 16.48 2.55
CA PRO A 285 3.40 17.36 3.44
C PRO A 285 2.67 16.60 4.56
N PHE A 286 2.51 15.28 4.44
CA PHE A 286 1.72 14.47 5.37
C PHE A 286 2.57 13.86 6.47
N MET A 287 3.88 13.71 6.28
CA MET A 287 4.76 13.15 7.30
C MET A 287 6.10 13.89 7.35
N PRO A 288 6.42 14.54 8.48
CA PRO A 288 7.68 15.27 8.63
C PRO A 288 8.91 14.37 8.44
N ALA A 289 9.94 14.86 7.75
CA ALA A 289 11.19 14.11 7.58
C ALA A 289 11.89 13.75 8.91
N SER A 290 11.64 14.52 9.98
CA SER A 290 12.24 14.32 11.29
C SER A 290 11.82 13.01 11.97
N VAL A 291 10.71 12.39 11.53
CA VAL A 291 10.23 11.12 12.08
C VAL A 291 10.59 9.90 11.21
N LEU A 292 11.23 10.11 10.05
CA LEU A 292 11.70 9.01 9.22
C LEU A 292 12.78 8.19 9.96
N PRO A 293 12.70 6.85 9.94
CA PRO A 293 13.70 6.00 10.60
C PRO A 293 15.05 6.05 9.89
N ALA A 294 16.14 5.87 10.62
CA ALA A 294 17.43 5.54 10.06
C ALA A 294 17.50 4.05 9.70
N GLN A 295 18.42 3.67 8.81
CA GLN A 295 18.62 2.28 8.40
C GLN A 295 18.99 1.36 9.59
N THR A 296 19.58 1.91 10.66
CA THR A 296 19.89 1.18 11.90
C THR A 296 18.67 0.89 12.78
N GLU A 297 17.53 1.53 12.51
CA GLU A 297 16.28 1.37 13.25
C GLU A 297 15.32 0.38 12.57
N VAL A 298 15.74 -0.27 11.48
CA VAL A 298 14.90 -1.18 10.70
C VAL A 298 15.61 -2.51 10.44
N SER A 299 14.86 -3.53 10.06
CA SER A 299 15.42 -4.83 9.66
C SER A 299 16.37 -4.70 8.47
N PRO A 300 17.41 -5.55 8.34
CA PRO A 300 18.22 -5.65 7.13
C PRO A 300 17.42 -6.00 5.87
N MET A 301 16.20 -6.53 6.01
CA MET A 301 15.30 -6.80 4.90
C MET A 301 14.58 -5.55 4.38
N VAL A 302 14.71 -4.42 5.08
CA VAL A 302 14.07 -3.14 4.73
C VAL A 302 15.10 -2.21 4.09
N THR A 303 14.86 -1.82 2.84
CA THR A 303 15.60 -0.77 2.14
C THR A 303 14.83 0.55 2.25
N LEU A 304 15.46 1.59 2.80
CA LEU A 304 14.87 2.93 2.91
C LEU A 304 15.33 3.83 1.76
N GLU A 305 14.38 4.40 1.02
CA GLU A 305 14.62 5.37 -0.06
C GLU A 305 13.91 6.68 0.26
N PHE A 306 14.66 7.66 0.77
CA PHE A 306 14.12 8.96 1.19
C PHE A 306 14.66 10.12 0.36
N PRO A 307 14.16 10.33 -0.87
CA PRO A 307 14.59 11.47 -1.68
C PRO A 307 14.18 12.80 -1.04
N GLU A 308 14.93 13.86 -1.33
CA GLU A 308 14.66 15.20 -0.80
C GLU A 308 13.28 15.72 -1.20
N GLU A 309 12.85 15.38 -2.42
CA GLU A 309 11.59 15.81 -2.99
C GLU A 309 10.76 14.63 -3.51
N GLY A 310 9.48 14.89 -3.81
CA GLY A 310 8.54 13.90 -4.34
C GLY A 310 7.10 14.11 -3.88
N GLY A 311 6.87 14.91 -2.83
CA GLY A 311 5.55 15.12 -2.24
C GLY A 311 4.92 13.81 -1.73
N HIS A 312 3.61 13.84 -1.47
CA HIS A 312 2.84 12.67 -1.06
C HIS A 312 2.37 11.89 -2.29
N ALA A 313 2.97 10.72 -2.52
CA ALA A 313 2.72 9.85 -3.69
C ALA A 313 2.85 10.58 -5.04
N GLY A 314 3.69 11.63 -5.10
CA GLY A 314 3.80 12.51 -6.25
C GLY A 314 4.81 12.04 -7.28
N PHE A 315 6.10 12.02 -6.91
CA PHE A 315 7.24 11.43 -7.63
C PHE A 315 7.22 11.59 -9.18
N MET A 316 6.76 12.75 -9.67
CA MET A 316 6.74 13.10 -11.08
C MET A 316 8.15 13.27 -11.63
N GLN A 317 8.39 12.93 -12.89
CA GLN A 317 9.69 13.08 -13.54
C GLN A 317 9.55 13.70 -14.94
N GLY A 318 10.59 14.42 -15.38
CA GLY A 318 10.72 14.92 -16.75
C GLY A 318 10.14 16.31 -16.99
N PRO A 319 10.33 16.87 -18.21
CA PRO A 319 9.81 18.19 -18.57
C PRO A 319 8.28 18.18 -18.57
N PHE A 320 7.67 19.36 -18.42
CA PHE A 320 6.21 19.52 -18.45
C PHE A 320 5.61 18.86 -19.72
N PRO A 321 4.52 18.07 -19.60
CA PRO A 321 3.67 17.88 -18.42
C PRO A 321 4.16 16.82 -17.40
N GLY A 322 5.33 16.23 -17.64
CA GLY A 322 5.95 15.20 -16.81
C GLY A 322 5.30 13.83 -16.92
N LYS A 323 5.88 12.84 -16.24
CA LYS A 323 5.42 11.44 -16.20
C LYS A 323 5.61 10.85 -14.80
N LEU A 324 4.67 10.01 -14.38
CA LEU A 324 4.75 9.20 -13.15
C LEU A 324 5.60 7.93 -13.35
N SER A 325 6.74 8.02 -14.02
CA SER A 325 7.53 6.83 -14.41
C SER A 325 8.49 6.34 -13.34
N TRP A 326 8.94 7.21 -12.43
CA TRP A 326 10.01 6.88 -11.48
C TRP A 326 9.59 5.78 -10.50
N LEU A 327 8.44 5.92 -9.82
CA LEU A 327 7.92 4.90 -8.90
C LEU A 327 7.75 3.53 -9.59
N PRO A 328 7.06 3.42 -10.75
CA PRO A 328 6.96 2.16 -11.47
C PRO A 328 8.30 1.53 -11.86
N GLN A 329 9.26 2.32 -12.34
CA GLN A 329 10.57 1.80 -12.73
C GLN A 329 11.35 1.29 -11.52
N LYS A 330 11.38 2.06 -10.43
CA LYS A 330 12.07 1.71 -9.18
C LYS A 330 11.48 0.47 -8.54
N ILE A 331 10.16 0.42 -8.36
CA ILE A 331 9.46 -0.68 -7.70
C ILE A 331 9.51 -1.96 -8.54
N LEU A 332 9.30 -1.86 -9.86
CA LEU A 332 9.40 -3.03 -10.74
C LEU A 332 10.82 -3.61 -10.75
N SER A 333 11.83 -2.74 -10.81
CA SER A 333 13.23 -3.16 -10.69
C SER A 333 13.50 -3.82 -9.33
N PHE A 334 12.96 -3.29 -8.24
CA PHE A 334 13.11 -3.86 -6.90
C PHE A 334 12.49 -5.27 -6.82
N PHE A 335 11.25 -5.44 -7.26
CA PHE A 335 10.60 -6.76 -7.29
C PHE A 335 11.36 -7.75 -8.16
N HIS A 336 11.78 -7.34 -9.36
CA HIS A 336 12.45 -8.24 -10.29
C HIS A 336 13.87 -8.62 -9.86
N HIS A 337 14.68 -7.68 -9.37
CA HIS A 337 16.11 -7.95 -9.13
C HIS A 337 16.44 -8.24 -7.67
N GLN A 338 15.68 -7.71 -6.72
CA GLN A 338 16.02 -7.86 -5.29
C GLN A 338 15.16 -8.90 -4.59
N CYS A 339 13.95 -9.16 -5.10
CA CYS A 339 13.05 -10.15 -4.48
C CYS A 339 13.14 -11.53 -5.17
N LEU A 340 13.15 -11.60 -6.51
CA LEU A 340 13.23 -12.87 -7.24
C LEU A 340 14.50 -13.68 -6.96
N HIS A 341 15.63 -13.02 -6.70
CA HIS A 341 16.91 -13.71 -6.51
C HIS A 341 17.07 -14.36 -5.14
N ILE A 342 16.31 -13.93 -4.13
CA ILE A 342 16.36 -14.52 -2.78
C ILE A 342 15.75 -15.93 -2.76
N ASP A 343 14.77 -16.20 -3.63
CA ASP A 343 14.16 -17.53 -3.74
C ASP A 343 15.04 -18.51 -4.54
N SER A 344 15.83 -18.02 -5.50
CA SER A 344 16.71 -18.88 -6.31
C SER A 344 17.96 -19.34 -5.55
N GLU A 345 18.49 -18.52 -4.63
CA GLU A 345 19.59 -18.93 -3.74
C GLU A 345 19.13 -19.96 -2.70
N LYS A 346 17.94 -19.80 -2.11
CA LYS A 346 17.35 -20.81 -1.20
C LYS A 346 17.03 -22.13 -1.90
N ALA A 347 16.60 -22.10 -3.16
CA ALA A 347 16.38 -23.31 -3.95
C ALA A 347 17.69 -24.05 -4.27
N ARG A 348 18.79 -23.32 -4.48
CA ARG A 348 20.14 -23.90 -4.64
C ARG A 348 20.65 -24.51 -3.35
N ASP A 349 20.47 -23.87 -2.21
CA ASP A 349 20.99 -24.36 -0.92
C ASP A 349 20.31 -25.67 -0.47
N LYS A 350 19.00 -25.82 -0.73
CA LYS A 350 18.28 -27.09 -0.53
C LYS A 350 18.70 -28.22 -1.49
N SER A 351 19.23 -27.88 -2.66
CA SER A 351 19.73 -28.87 -3.63
C SER A 351 21.13 -29.40 -3.30
N VAL A 352 21.93 -28.62 -2.55
CA VAL A 352 23.26 -29.05 -2.08
C VAL A 352 23.16 -30.00 -0.88
N LEU A 353 22.12 -29.86 -0.04
CA LEU A 353 21.89 -30.71 1.14
C LEU A 353 21.32 -32.11 0.81
N HIS A 354 21.06 -32.45 -0.46
CA HIS A 354 20.57 -33.78 -0.87
C HIS A 354 21.56 -34.62 -1.69
N ILE A 355 22.85 -34.28 -1.66
CA ILE A 355 23.92 -35.13 -2.19
C ILE A 355 24.83 -35.56 -1.04
N SER A 356 24.34 -36.44 -0.17
CA SER A 356 25.16 -37.31 0.69
C SER A 356 24.28 -38.34 1.39
N GLY A 357 24.51 -39.62 1.12
CA GLY A 357 23.89 -40.77 1.80
C GLY A 357 23.17 -41.71 0.84
#